data_AF-A0A6A6TEK8-F1
#
_entry.id   AF-A0A6A6TEK8-F1
#
_cell.length_a   1.000
_cell.length_b   1.000
_cell.length_c   1.000
_cell.angle_alpha   90.00
_cell.angle_beta   90.00
_cell.angle_gamma   90.00
#
_symmetry.space_group_name_H-M   'P 1'
#
loop_
_entity.id
_entity.type
_entity.pdbx_description
1 polymer ?
#
loop_
_entity_poly.entity_id
_entity_poly.type
_entity_poly.pdbx_seq_one_letter_code
_entity_poly.pdbx_strand_id
1 'polypeptide(L)'
;MLERLLRPRPAALKSWVHRPSRLLACRRLFSAAAVPSSTRERVSIPCRSNSSISIDIHHALSSESPVLVYLPAGSVIPDCSDEQEGVLAALAASSGCTVACINYRFSARYPWPNPLHDVLYGYDWVVENLLPKQPALAWIGVCGELVGECKLGTSRIVAAAVNNPIADWVFPDDLPVSEPSQLPEPNAPEETSFPAGEDLMTWWSQQDEQQEQESPKVPTKKIKRVPKPPPPTTWTSNSDNPLIPTLTLSGERDVLFRRLEHSFDRFASPIHFFRSPHGKLIYPPSDDRFASSSPTELPGDPLDIESRMDIDHYESFSEDDASPEVPTLVRCRAYARIYPPSSSNLSLPQWRITAGTQSPLLDQARELSKMLKRSIARQTLRSRTSRVLWHDPDEKEKYEAYAESQVHLSSPEGVGLWTLPSDLTWHTRLEQMGAWMKDKLHKR
;
A
#
# COMPACT_ATOMS: atom_id res chain seq x y z
N MET A 1 -70.29 41.87 43.59
CA MET A 1 -71.25 41.12 44.43
C MET A 1 -70.43 40.38 45.47
N LEU A 2 -70.73 40.57 46.77
CA LEU A 2 -70.14 39.98 48.01
C LEU A 2 -68.86 39.11 47.89
N GLU A 3 -67.71 39.53 48.42
CA GLU A 3 -67.26 39.43 49.83
C GLU A 3 -66.74 38.05 50.29
N ARG A 4 -65.46 38.06 50.73
CA ARG A 4 -64.84 37.48 51.96
C ARG A 4 -65.16 36.01 52.32
N LEU A 5 -64.17 35.17 52.64
CA LEU A 5 -63.42 35.11 53.91
C LEU A 5 -62.01 34.50 53.64
N LEU A 6 -60.87 35.15 53.98
CA LEU A 6 -60.20 35.34 55.28
C LEU A 6 -59.09 34.30 55.59
N ARG A 7 -57.88 34.84 55.81
CA ARG A 7 -56.56 34.25 56.22
C ARG A 7 -56.55 33.96 57.76
N PRO A 8 -55.47 33.49 58.48
CA PRO A 8 -53.99 33.46 58.24
C PRO A 8 -53.27 32.09 58.51
N ARG A 9 -51.98 31.84 58.18
CA ARG A 9 -50.66 32.42 58.62
C ARG A 9 -50.38 32.22 60.14
N PRO A 10 -49.12 32.25 60.67
CA PRO A 10 -47.87 32.94 60.23
C PRO A 10 -46.93 32.00 59.44
N ALA A 11 -45.58 32.05 59.38
CA ALA A 11 -44.46 32.94 59.79
C ALA A 11 -43.25 32.65 58.83
N ALA A 12 -42.07 33.31 58.80
CA ALA A 12 -41.56 34.64 59.20
C ALA A 12 -40.36 34.97 58.25
N LEU A 13 -40.39 36.05 57.46
CA LEU A 13 -39.71 37.34 57.66
C LEU A 13 -38.15 37.37 57.69
N LYS A 14 -37.59 37.98 56.62
CA LYS A 14 -36.33 38.78 56.57
C LYS A 14 -34.99 37.99 56.68
N SER A 15 -33.89 38.38 56.03
CA SER A 15 -33.60 39.47 55.05
C SER A 15 -32.32 39.16 54.25
N TRP A 16 -31.98 40.00 53.26
CA TRP A 16 -30.69 40.02 52.56
C TRP A 16 -29.46 40.07 53.51
N VAL A 17 -28.28 39.63 53.02
CA VAL A 17 -27.05 40.46 52.82
C VAL A 17 -25.79 39.59 52.53
N HIS A 18 -24.95 40.07 51.59
CA HIS A 18 -23.53 39.78 51.25
C HIS A 18 -22.84 38.40 51.38
N ARG A 19 -21.94 38.13 50.41
CA ARG A 19 -20.85 37.14 50.48
C ARG A 19 -19.87 37.46 51.63
N PRO A 20 -19.14 36.46 52.16
CA PRO A 20 -17.71 36.46 51.84
C PRO A 20 -17.09 35.08 51.56
N SER A 21 -15.89 35.15 50.99
CA SER A 21 -14.95 34.09 50.63
C SER A 21 -14.72 33.01 51.69
N ARG A 22 -14.55 31.75 51.26
CA ARG A 22 -13.75 30.75 51.97
C ARG A 22 -12.71 30.14 51.04
N LEU A 23 -11.44 30.37 51.38
CA LEU A 23 -10.30 29.68 50.79
C LEU A 23 -10.31 28.22 51.26
N LEU A 24 -10.33 27.27 50.33
CA LEU A 24 -9.99 25.88 50.60
C LEU A 24 -8.62 25.60 49.98
N ALA A 25 -7.59 25.63 50.82
CA ALA A 25 -6.24 25.27 50.44
C ALA A 25 -6.13 23.75 50.26
N CYS A 26 -6.36 23.26 49.04
CA CYS A 26 -5.98 21.89 48.69
C CYS A 26 -4.45 21.78 48.72
N ARG A 27 -3.94 21.05 49.73
CA ARG A 27 -2.52 20.70 49.85
C ARG A 27 -2.09 19.95 48.58
N ARG A 28 -1.07 20.49 47.88
CA ARG A 28 -0.34 19.73 46.87
C ARG A 28 0.35 18.55 47.55
N LEU A 29 -0.10 17.33 47.25
CA LEU A 29 0.68 16.12 47.51
C LEU A 29 1.53 15.83 46.26
N PHE A 30 2.75 15.40 46.53
CA PHE A 30 3.86 15.16 45.62
C PHE A 30 3.48 14.75 44.20
N SER A 31 3.91 15.55 43.22
CA SER A 31 3.97 15.09 41.84
C SER A 31 4.98 13.95 41.78
N ALA A 32 4.56 12.78 41.28
CA ALA A 32 5.52 11.86 40.70
C ALA A 32 6.33 12.61 39.62
N ALA A 33 7.62 12.32 39.51
CA ALA A 33 8.41 12.82 38.40
C ALA A 33 7.84 12.21 37.12
N ALA A 34 7.12 13.00 36.33
CA ALA A 34 6.71 12.59 35.01
C ALA A 34 7.98 12.29 34.22
N VAL A 35 8.11 11.05 33.74
CA VAL A 35 8.96 10.75 32.59
C VAL A 35 8.60 11.78 31.52
N PRO A 36 9.55 12.47 30.88
CA PRO A 36 9.23 13.44 29.84
C PRO A 36 8.48 12.71 28.72
N SER A 37 7.15 12.87 28.73
CA SER A 37 6.28 12.35 27.69
C SER A 37 6.66 13.03 26.39
N SER A 38 6.90 12.26 25.33
CA SER A 38 7.11 12.77 23.97
C SER A 38 6.07 13.85 23.68
N THR A 39 6.52 15.08 23.42
CA THR A 39 5.59 16.19 23.16
C THR A 39 4.83 15.87 21.88
N ARG A 40 3.50 15.81 21.97
CA ARG A 40 2.63 15.63 20.82
C ARG A 40 2.21 16.98 20.26
N GLU A 41 2.34 17.12 18.96
CA GLU A 41 1.90 18.29 18.19
C GLU A 41 1.02 17.82 17.03
N ARG A 42 -0.04 18.57 16.70
CA ARG A 42 -0.87 18.32 15.52
C ARG A 42 -0.85 19.56 14.64
N VAL A 43 -0.30 19.43 13.44
CA VAL A 43 -0.22 20.49 12.43
C VAL A 43 -1.26 20.24 11.36
N SER A 44 -1.93 21.29 10.86
CA SER A 44 -2.80 21.21 9.69
C SER A 44 -2.13 21.91 8.51
N ILE A 45 -2.00 21.20 7.38
CA ILE A 45 -1.31 21.71 6.19
C ILE A 45 -2.28 21.80 5.01
N PRO A 46 -2.27 22.90 4.22
CA PRO A 46 -3.16 23.07 3.09
C PRO A 46 -2.68 22.27 1.87
N CYS A 47 -3.54 21.39 1.34
CA CYS A 47 -3.37 20.75 0.04
C CYS A 47 -4.02 21.60 -1.07
N ARG A 48 -3.35 21.71 -2.22
CA ARG A 48 -3.54 22.73 -3.29
C ARG A 48 -4.97 23.19 -3.61
N SER A 49 -5.98 22.34 -3.55
CA SER A 49 -7.35 22.61 -4.04
C SER A 49 -8.43 22.52 -2.95
N ASN A 50 -8.41 23.45 -1.99
CA ASN A 50 -9.48 23.72 -1.00
C ASN A 50 -9.67 22.71 0.14
N SER A 51 -8.60 22.08 0.63
CA SER A 51 -8.68 21.21 1.82
C SER A 51 -7.34 21.11 2.53
N SER A 52 -7.35 20.83 3.84
CA SER A 52 -6.15 20.51 4.60
C SER A 52 -6.12 19.04 5.01
N ILE A 53 -4.92 18.55 5.28
CA ILE A 53 -4.67 17.29 6.00
C ILE A 53 -3.99 17.59 7.33
N SER A 54 -4.03 16.65 8.27
CA SER A 54 -3.36 16.77 9.56
C SER A 54 -2.13 15.87 9.64
N ILE A 55 -1.05 16.38 10.22
CA ILE A 55 0.12 15.60 10.61
C ILE A 55 0.16 15.55 12.13
N ASP A 56 0.18 14.34 12.68
CA ASP A 56 0.39 14.09 14.11
C ASP A 56 1.88 13.81 14.35
N ILE A 57 2.53 14.63 15.17
CA ILE A 57 3.96 14.63 15.40
C ILE A 57 4.22 14.23 16.86
N HIS A 58 4.94 13.14 17.06
CA HIS A 58 5.42 12.69 18.35
C HIS A 58 6.91 13.01 18.42
N HIS A 59 7.25 14.13 19.06
CA HIS A 59 8.63 14.59 19.16
C HIS A 59 9.48 13.65 20.01
N ALA A 60 10.65 13.27 19.48
CA ALA A 60 11.67 12.58 20.25
C ALA A 60 12.23 13.47 21.37
N LEU A 61 12.93 12.85 22.33
CA LEU A 61 13.61 13.57 23.41
C LEU A 61 14.82 14.40 22.93
N SER A 62 15.30 14.18 21.71
CA SER A 62 16.39 14.93 21.08
C SER A 62 15.89 15.64 19.82
N SER A 63 16.25 16.92 19.66
CA SER A 63 15.92 17.72 18.48
C SER A 63 16.70 17.33 17.23
N GLU A 64 17.74 16.50 17.36
CA GLU A 64 18.54 15.97 16.23
C GLU A 64 18.18 14.51 15.88
N SER A 65 17.10 13.97 16.45
CA SER A 65 16.64 12.62 16.14
C SER A 65 16.21 12.47 14.67
N PRO A 66 16.46 11.30 14.04
CA PRO A 66 15.87 10.98 12.74
C PRO A 66 14.35 11.02 12.75
N VAL A 67 13.74 11.13 11.57
CA VAL A 67 12.29 11.21 11.41
C VAL A 67 11.74 9.89 10.86
N LEU A 68 10.66 9.41 11.47
CA LEU A 68 9.91 8.23 11.04
C LEU A 68 8.53 8.68 10.54
N VAL A 69 8.29 8.61 9.24
CA VAL A 69 6.96 8.90 8.66
C VAL A 69 6.09 7.66 8.81
N TYR A 70 4.93 7.80 9.45
CA TYR A 70 3.92 6.74 9.57
C TYR A 70 2.75 7.02 8.63
N LEU A 71 2.34 5.99 7.87
CA LEU A 71 1.16 5.98 7.00
C LEU A 71 0.13 5.01 7.59
N PRO A 72 -1.05 5.49 8.04
CA PRO A 72 -2.11 4.61 8.56
C PRO A 72 -2.74 3.75 7.45
N ALA A 73 -3.55 2.77 7.84
CA ALA A 73 -4.26 1.86 6.92
C ALA A 73 -5.33 2.52 6.02
N GLY A 74 -5.67 3.79 6.29
CA GLY A 74 -6.76 4.49 5.60
C GLY A 74 -8.14 3.96 6.01
N SER A 75 -9.13 4.01 5.12
CA SER A 75 -10.49 3.50 5.39
C SER A 75 -10.61 1.98 5.31
N VAL A 76 -9.59 1.28 4.81
CA VAL A 76 -9.66 -0.15 4.46
C VAL A 76 -9.91 -1.03 5.69
N ILE A 77 -9.52 -0.57 6.88
CA ILE A 77 -9.92 -1.13 8.17
C ILE A 77 -10.65 -0.03 8.96
N PRO A 78 -11.99 -0.09 9.09
CA PRO A 78 -12.73 0.85 9.92
C PRO A 78 -12.37 0.69 11.41
N ASP A 79 -12.66 1.74 12.20
CA ASP A 79 -12.58 1.79 13.67
C ASP A 79 -11.19 1.58 14.33
N CYS A 80 -10.09 1.51 13.57
CA CYS A 80 -8.73 1.34 14.10
C CYS A 80 -8.06 2.62 14.69
N SER A 81 -8.78 3.74 14.83
CA SER A 81 -8.18 5.05 15.15
C SER A 81 -7.58 5.16 16.55
N ASP A 82 -8.19 4.50 17.54
CA ASP A 82 -7.72 4.55 18.93
C ASP A 82 -6.46 3.68 19.12
N GLU A 83 -6.33 2.63 18.32
CA GLU A 83 -5.20 1.70 18.32
C GLU A 83 -3.97 2.30 17.61
N GLN A 84 -4.19 3.13 16.58
CA GLN A 84 -3.15 3.92 15.92
C GLN A 84 -2.31 4.74 16.91
N GLU A 85 -2.92 5.31 17.96
CA GLU A 85 -2.17 6.02 19.00
C GLU A 85 -1.19 5.10 19.73
N GLY A 86 -1.61 3.87 20.02
CA GLY A 86 -0.76 2.83 20.61
C GLY A 86 0.41 2.45 19.71
N VAL A 87 0.17 2.33 18.40
CA VAL A 87 1.23 2.09 17.39
C VAL A 87 2.24 3.24 17.38
N LEU A 88 1.77 4.49 17.29
CA LEU A 88 2.63 5.67 17.25
C LEU A 88 3.45 5.82 18.53
N ALA A 89 2.84 5.59 19.70
CA ALA A 89 3.54 5.63 20.99
C ALA A 89 4.60 4.52 21.10
N ALA A 90 4.28 3.28 20.70
CA ALA A 90 5.21 2.16 20.72
C ALA A 90 6.40 2.37 19.76
N LEU A 91 6.12 2.87 18.54
CA LEU A 91 7.16 3.21 17.56
C LEU A 91 8.04 4.37 18.03
N ALA A 92 7.47 5.44 18.59
CA ALA A 92 8.24 6.57 19.11
C ALA A 92 9.16 6.14 20.27
N ALA A 93 8.62 5.37 21.24
CA ALA A 93 9.37 4.90 22.40
C ALA A 93 10.53 3.95 22.02
N SER A 94 10.29 3.00 21.12
CA SER A 94 11.29 1.99 20.74
C SER A 94 12.29 2.49 19.70
N SER A 95 11.88 3.36 18.77
CA SER A 95 12.79 3.94 17.76
C SER A 95 13.62 5.12 18.28
N GLY A 96 13.12 5.88 19.25
CA GLY A 96 13.72 7.16 19.66
C GLY A 96 13.75 8.23 18.57
N CYS A 97 13.00 8.02 17.48
CA CYS A 97 12.86 8.91 16.34
C CYS A 97 11.64 9.85 16.55
N THR A 98 11.65 11.01 15.91
CA THR A 98 10.44 11.84 15.85
C THR A 98 9.46 11.19 14.86
N VAL A 99 8.29 10.77 15.33
CA VAL A 99 7.31 10.06 14.49
C VAL A 99 6.31 11.07 13.93
N ALA A 100 6.18 11.14 12.60
CA ALA A 100 5.25 12.01 11.89
C ALA A 100 4.21 11.18 11.15
N CYS A 101 3.01 11.08 11.71
CA CYS A 101 1.87 10.39 11.10
C CYS A 101 1.15 11.32 10.12
N ILE A 102 1.17 10.98 8.83
CA ILE A 102 0.44 11.73 7.80
C ILE A 102 -0.97 11.17 7.70
N ASN A 103 -1.97 11.92 8.18
CA ASN A 103 -3.37 11.53 8.08
C ASN A 103 -3.90 11.89 6.68
N TYR A 104 -3.44 11.14 5.67
CA TYR A 104 -3.90 11.26 4.28
C TYR A 104 -5.36 10.85 4.15
N ARG A 105 -6.08 11.40 3.17
CA ARG A 105 -7.51 11.13 2.98
C ARG A 105 -7.70 10.08 1.90
N PHE A 106 -8.26 8.95 2.29
CA PHE A 106 -8.68 7.89 1.37
C PHE A 106 -10.07 7.41 1.77
N SER A 107 -11.05 7.58 0.88
CA SER A 107 -12.47 7.21 1.07
C SER A 107 -13.25 7.51 -0.22
N ALA A 108 -14.51 7.11 -0.30
CA ALA A 108 -15.44 7.50 -1.38
C ALA A 108 -15.42 9.00 -1.73
N ARG A 109 -15.24 9.87 -0.73
CA ARG A 109 -15.18 11.34 -0.90
C ARG A 109 -13.83 11.83 -1.45
N TYR A 110 -12.76 11.12 -1.14
CA TYR A 110 -11.39 11.41 -1.57
C TYR A 110 -10.76 10.14 -2.18
N PRO A 111 -11.24 9.70 -3.36
CA PRO A 111 -10.76 8.50 -4.03
C PRO A 111 -9.41 8.74 -4.71
N TRP A 112 -8.81 7.68 -5.25
CA TRP A 112 -7.57 7.77 -6.02
C TRP A 112 -7.67 8.82 -7.16
N PRO A 113 -6.65 9.71 -7.36
CA PRO A 113 -5.32 9.73 -6.74
C PRO A 113 -5.15 10.68 -5.54
N ASN A 114 -6.24 11.18 -4.92
CA ASN A 114 -6.14 12.09 -3.78
C ASN A 114 -5.22 11.65 -2.62
N PRO A 115 -5.24 10.40 -2.12
CA PRO A 115 -4.34 9.97 -1.05
C PRO A 115 -2.86 10.11 -1.41
N LEU A 116 -2.47 9.82 -2.67
CA LEU A 116 -1.09 9.98 -3.12
C LEU A 116 -0.64 11.44 -3.04
N HIS A 117 -1.50 12.37 -3.50
CA HIS A 117 -1.20 13.80 -3.37
C HIS A 117 -1.07 14.23 -1.91
N ASP A 118 -1.95 13.75 -1.03
CA ASP A 118 -1.90 14.05 0.40
C ASP A 118 -0.62 13.52 1.06
N VAL A 119 -0.19 12.28 0.78
CA VAL A 119 1.06 11.73 1.33
C VAL A 119 2.28 12.47 0.78
N LEU A 120 2.31 12.78 -0.52
CA LEU A 120 3.39 13.58 -1.11
C LEU A 120 3.50 14.97 -0.47
N TYR A 121 2.36 15.65 -0.24
CA TYR A 121 2.33 16.94 0.46
C TYR A 121 2.77 16.84 1.92
N GLY A 122 2.32 15.82 2.64
CA GLY A 122 2.73 15.59 4.01
C GLY A 122 4.22 15.27 4.14
N TYR A 123 4.75 14.45 3.23
CA TYR A 123 6.17 14.11 3.17
C TYR A 123 7.04 15.34 2.87
N ASP A 124 6.67 16.14 1.87
CA ASP A 124 7.44 17.35 1.52
C ASP A 124 7.41 18.35 2.69
N TRP A 125 6.26 18.53 3.37
CA TRP A 125 6.20 19.33 4.60
C TRP A 125 7.10 18.79 5.72
N VAL A 126 7.11 17.47 5.94
CA VAL A 126 8.00 16.82 6.94
C VAL A 126 9.47 17.07 6.60
N VAL A 127 9.87 16.96 5.33
CA VAL A 127 11.23 17.24 4.87
C VAL A 127 11.62 18.70 5.10
N GLU A 128 10.70 19.65 4.89
CA GLU A 128 10.94 21.08 5.04
C GLU A 128 10.99 21.56 6.50
N ASN A 129 10.20 20.93 7.39
CA ASN A 129 9.95 21.45 8.75
C ASN A 129 10.59 20.61 9.87
N LEU A 130 10.74 19.29 9.69
CA LEU A 130 11.24 18.39 10.75
C LEU A 130 12.70 17.94 10.55
N LEU A 131 13.25 18.06 9.34
CA LEU A 131 14.65 17.69 9.08
C LEU A 131 15.59 18.88 9.27
N PRO A 132 16.83 18.65 9.74
CA PRO A 132 17.85 19.69 9.76
C PRO A 132 18.19 20.14 8.34
N LYS A 133 18.44 21.44 8.17
CA LYS A 133 18.79 22.05 6.87
C LYS A 133 20.08 21.50 6.23
N GLN A 134 20.89 20.76 6.98
CA GLN A 134 22.08 20.06 6.49
C GLN A 134 21.72 18.66 5.97
N PRO A 135 21.79 18.38 4.65
CA PRO A 135 21.24 17.14 4.07
C PRO A 135 21.87 15.85 4.58
N ALA A 136 23.16 15.87 4.93
CA ALA A 136 23.95 14.67 5.24
C ALA A 136 23.53 13.96 6.55
N LEU A 137 22.80 14.65 7.44
CA LEU A 137 22.38 14.14 8.75
C LEU A 137 20.89 13.74 8.82
N ALA A 138 20.16 13.94 7.73
CA ALA A 138 18.70 13.94 7.72
C ALA A 138 18.12 12.66 7.09
N TRP A 139 18.07 11.59 7.88
CA TRP A 139 17.63 10.25 7.44
C TRP A 139 16.16 10.03 7.79
N ILE A 140 15.38 9.50 6.85
CA ILE A 140 13.94 9.24 7.00
C ILE A 140 13.69 7.73 6.96
N GLY A 141 12.90 7.25 7.92
CA GLY A 141 12.23 5.96 7.84
C GLY A 141 10.79 6.17 7.36
N VAL A 142 10.24 5.23 6.61
CA VAL A 142 8.80 5.16 6.32
C VAL A 142 8.25 3.87 6.91
N CYS A 143 7.14 3.94 7.62
CA CYS A 143 6.38 2.78 8.06
C CYS A 143 4.90 2.93 7.69
N GLY A 144 4.22 1.84 7.39
CA GLY A 144 2.78 1.86 7.16
C GLY A 144 2.12 0.50 7.10
N GLU A 145 0.80 0.51 7.04
CA GLU A 145 -0.06 -0.68 7.02
C GLU A 145 -1.03 -0.62 5.85
N LEU A 146 -1.27 -1.78 5.21
CA LEU A 146 -2.06 -1.99 3.98
C LEU A 146 -1.61 -1.19 2.76
N VAL A 147 -1.52 0.14 2.85
CA VAL A 147 -1.13 1.04 1.77
C VAL A 147 0.32 1.49 1.99
N GLY A 148 1.19 1.26 1.01
CA GLY A 148 2.59 1.69 1.04
C GLY A 148 2.97 2.50 -0.19
N GLU A 149 3.36 3.76 -0.01
CA GLU A 149 3.89 4.57 -1.12
C GLU A 149 5.35 4.22 -1.44
N CYS A 150 5.67 4.06 -2.72
CA CYS A 150 7.04 4.02 -3.23
C CYS A 150 7.39 5.34 -3.94
N LYS A 151 7.78 6.38 -3.18
CA LYS A 151 8.25 7.64 -3.78
C LYS A 151 9.56 7.43 -4.54
N LEU A 152 9.55 7.76 -5.83
CA LEU A 152 10.72 7.70 -6.69
C LEU A 152 11.52 9.02 -6.57
N GLY A 153 12.78 8.96 -6.13
CA GLY A 153 13.75 10.04 -6.43
C GLY A 153 14.26 10.96 -5.32
N THR A 154 14.07 10.67 -4.02
CA THR A 154 14.79 11.41 -2.95
C THR A 154 15.60 10.49 -2.03
N SER A 155 16.94 10.64 -2.07
CA SER A 155 17.96 9.81 -1.38
C SER A 155 17.97 9.87 0.16
N ARG A 156 16.85 10.25 0.80
CA ARG A 156 16.74 10.41 2.26
C ARG A 156 15.99 9.28 2.95
N ILE A 157 15.16 8.54 2.21
CA ILE A 157 14.48 7.34 2.75
C ILE A 157 15.50 6.20 2.77
N VAL A 158 15.90 5.76 3.97
CA VAL A 158 16.90 4.70 4.15
C VAL A 158 16.28 3.36 4.55
N ALA A 159 15.10 3.40 5.17
CA ALA A 159 14.38 2.24 5.66
C ALA A 159 12.88 2.39 5.37
N ALA A 160 12.26 1.29 4.92
CA ALA A 160 10.84 1.15 4.69
C ALA A 160 10.34 -0.10 5.44
N ALA A 161 9.30 0.04 6.26
CA ALA A 161 8.59 -1.09 6.85
C ALA A 161 7.14 -1.06 6.41
N VAL A 162 6.59 -2.20 6.00
CA VAL A 162 5.19 -2.28 5.58
C VAL A 162 4.53 -3.53 6.13
N ASN A 163 3.28 -3.37 6.55
CA ASN A 163 2.50 -4.43 7.16
C ASN A 163 1.27 -4.78 6.34
N ASN A 164 1.10 -6.08 6.06
CA ASN A 164 0.07 -6.63 5.15
C ASN A 164 -0.12 -5.78 3.87
N PRO A 165 0.95 -5.49 3.09
CA PRO A 165 0.83 -4.62 1.93
C PRO A 165 -0.17 -5.16 0.91
N ILE A 166 -1.12 -4.33 0.50
CA ILE A 166 -1.85 -4.46 -0.75
C ILE A 166 -0.88 -4.03 -1.85
N ALA A 167 -0.24 -5.00 -2.50
CA ALA A 167 0.75 -4.76 -3.55
C ALA A 167 0.10 -4.69 -4.94
N ASP A 168 -1.07 -5.30 -5.10
CA ASP A 168 -1.88 -5.37 -6.31
C ASP A 168 -3.37 -5.26 -5.95
N TRP A 169 -4.05 -4.22 -6.45
CA TRP A 169 -5.51 -4.04 -6.32
C TRP A 169 -6.31 -4.80 -7.38
N VAL A 170 -5.64 -5.52 -8.29
CA VAL A 170 -6.27 -6.49 -9.21
C VAL A 170 -6.29 -7.84 -8.49
N PHE A 171 -7.39 -8.15 -7.81
CA PHE A 171 -7.48 -9.37 -7.02
C PHE A 171 -7.78 -10.61 -7.90
N PRO A 172 -7.44 -11.84 -7.45
CA PRO A 172 -7.63 -13.05 -8.24
C PRO A 172 -9.07 -13.33 -8.64
N ASP A 173 -10.04 -12.93 -7.81
CA ASP A 173 -11.47 -13.22 -7.99
C ASP A 173 -12.10 -12.39 -9.12
N ASP A 174 -11.55 -11.21 -9.43
CA ASP A 174 -12.02 -10.36 -10.54
C ASP A 174 -11.52 -10.81 -11.91
N LEU A 175 -10.53 -11.71 -11.93
CA LEU A 175 -9.92 -12.21 -13.16
C LEU A 175 -10.69 -13.47 -13.61
N PRO A 176 -11.57 -13.41 -14.62
CA PRO A 176 -12.35 -14.57 -15.03
C PRO A 176 -11.46 -15.75 -15.42
N VAL A 177 -11.94 -16.96 -15.15
CA VAL A 177 -11.30 -18.19 -15.64
C VAL A 177 -11.65 -18.33 -17.11
N SER A 178 -10.64 -18.32 -17.97
CA SER A 178 -10.79 -18.46 -19.42
C SER A 178 -9.72 -19.38 -19.97
N GLU A 179 -10.01 -20.02 -21.11
CA GLU A 179 -9.10 -20.99 -21.74
C GLU A 179 -7.79 -20.32 -22.18
N PRO A 180 -6.60 -20.94 -21.99
CA PRO A 180 -5.31 -20.32 -22.29
C PRO A 180 -5.15 -19.81 -23.72
N SER A 181 -5.87 -20.39 -24.69
CA SER A 181 -5.88 -19.97 -26.10
C SER A 181 -6.62 -18.66 -26.36
N GLN A 182 -7.46 -18.20 -25.43
CA GLN A 182 -8.23 -16.96 -25.51
C GLN A 182 -7.60 -15.82 -24.68
N LEU A 183 -6.58 -16.10 -23.87
CA LEU A 183 -5.97 -15.12 -22.99
C LEU A 183 -5.05 -14.16 -23.77
N PRO A 184 -5.25 -12.83 -23.70
CA PRO A 184 -4.36 -11.86 -24.34
C PRO A 184 -2.92 -11.93 -23.81
N GLU A 185 -1.98 -11.47 -24.64
CA GLU A 185 -0.61 -11.24 -24.21
C GLU A 185 -0.54 -10.07 -23.20
N PRO A 186 0.36 -10.11 -22.20
CA PRO A 186 0.55 -8.98 -21.31
C PRO A 186 1.08 -7.76 -22.06
N ASN A 187 0.48 -6.59 -21.82
CA ASN A 187 1.04 -5.31 -22.24
C ASN A 187 2.40 -5.09 -21.55
N ALA A 188 3.50 -5.21 -22.30
CA ALA A 188 4.83 -4.79 -21.86
C ALA A 188 5.11 -3.37 -22.39
N PRO A 189 5.26 -2.33 -21.53
CA PRO A 189 5.52 -0.97 -21.99
C PRO A 189 6.92 -0.85 -22.60
N GLU A 190 7.01 -0.11 -23.69
CA GLU A 190 8.19 -0.04 -24.56
C GLU A 190 9.45 0.50 -23.85
N GLU A 191 9.30 1.37 -22.85
CA GLU A 191 10.39 1.81 -21.97
C GLU A 191 11.09 0.67 -21.21
N THR A 192 10.45 -0.50 -21.12
CA THR A 192 10.97 -1.73 -20.51
C THR A 192 11.11 -2.87 -21.52
N SER A 193 11.09 -2.58 -22.83
CA SER A 193 11.15 -3.52 -23.95
C SER A 193 12.44 -4.34 -24.08
N PHE A 194 13.39 -4.22 -23.15
CA PHE A 194 14.36 -5.27 -22.92
C PHE A 194 13.62 -6.41 -22.19
N PRO A 195 13.20 -7.51 -22.86
CA PRO A 195 12.63 -8.65 -22.16
C PRO A 195 13.62 -9.03 -21.07
N ALA A 196 13.14 -9.07 -19.81
CA ALA A 196 14.01 -9.24 -18.65
C ALA A 196 14.83 -10.52 -18.82
N GLY A 197 16.10 -10.34 -19.20
CA GLY A 197 16.90 -11.22 -20.06
C GLY A 197 16.37 -12.63 -20.30
N GLU A 198 16.21 -13.02 -21.56
CA GLU A 198 16.05 -14.43 -21.94
C GLU A 198 16.98 -15.29 -21.09
N ASP A 199 16.40 -16.33 -20.48
CA ASP A 199 17.07 -17.28 -19.59
C ASP A 199 17.44 -16.84 -18.15
N LEU A 200 16.53 -16.13 -17.46
CA LEU A 200 16.58 -16.01 -15.98
C LEU A 200 15.53 -16.84 -15.21
N MET A 201 14.38 -17.13 -15.81
CA MET A 201 13.25 -17.79 -15.13
C MET A 201 13.00 -19.23 -15.57
N THR A 202 13.51 -19.65 -16.72
CA THR A 202 13.70 -21.07 -17.05
C THR A 202 14.43 -21.78 -15.90
N TRP A 203 15.47 -21.14 -15.37
CA TRP A 203 16.29 -21.66 -14.28
C TRP A 203 15.62 -21.64 -12.89
N TRP A 204 14.81 -20.62 -12.57
CA TRP A 204 14.08 -20.59 -11.29
C TRP A 204 12.85 -21.52 -11.28
N SER A 205 12.14 -21.66 -12.40
CA SER A 205 11.09 -22.68 -12.52
C SER A 205 11.66 -24.10 -12.41
N GLN A 206 12.90 -24.32 -12.87
CA GLN A 206 13.62 -25.58 -12.63
C GLN A 206 14.00 -25.79 -11.15
N GLN A 207 14.27 -24.73 -10.37
CA GLN A 207 14.57 -24.85 -8.94
C GLN A 207 13.33 -25.17 -8.10
N ASP A 208 12.19 -24.53 -8.37
CA ASP A 208 10.92 -24.86 -7.71
C ASP A 208 10.53 -26.34 -7.99
N GLU A 209 10.76 -26.84 -9.22
CA GLU A 209 10.61 -28.27 -9.57
C GLU A 209 11.66 -29.20 -8.93
N GLN A 210 12.86 -28.70 -8.60
CA GLN A 210 13.94 -29.48 -7.98
C GLN A 210 13.75 -29.64 -6.47
N GLN A 211 13.27 -28.61 -5.76
CA GLN A 211 12.96 -28.71 -4.33
C GLN A 211 11.83 -29.73 -4.06
N GLU A 212 10.86 -29.89 -4.96
CA GLU A 212 9.89 -30.99 -4.89
C GLU A 212 10.50 -32.39 -5.17
N GLN A 213 11.68 -32.45 -5.83
CA GLN A 213 12.34 -33.69 -6.27
C GLN A 213 13.44 -34.20 -5.33
N GLU A 214 13.87 -33.46 -4.31
CA GLU A 214 14.88 -33.93 -3.33
C GLU A 214 14.38 -35.06 -2.40
N SER A 215 13.11 -35.49 -2.53
CA SER A 215 12.67 -36.79 -2.00
C SER A 215 13.24 -37.94 -2.86
N PRO A 216 14.11 -38.83 -2.31
CA PRO A 216 14.98 -39.68 -3.13
C PRO A 216 14.19 -40.69 -3.97
N LYS A 217 14.25 -40.55 -5.30
CA LYS A 217 13.60 -41.45 -6.25
C LYS A 217 14.56 -41.93 -7.33
N VAL A 218 14.66 -43.26 -7.42
CA VAL A 218 15.46 -44.04 -8.37
C VAL A 218 15.11 -43.65 -9.83
N PRO A 219 16.11 -43.51 -10.73
CA PRO A 219 15.89 -42.98 -12.07
C PRO A 219 15.06 -43.94 -12.93
N THR A 220 13.83 -43.52 -13.28
CA THR A 220 12.97 -44.18 -14.27
C THR A 220 12.40 -43.16 -15.24
N LYS A 221 12.18 -43.60 -16.49
CA LYS A 221 11.87 -42.72 -17.63
C LYS A 221 10.64 -41.84 -17.37
N LYS A 222 10.77 -40.52 -17.63
CA LYS A 222 9.72 -39.52 -17.38
C LYS A 222 8.49 -39.75 -18.26
N ILE A 223 7.48 -40.45 -17.73
CA ILE A 223 6.10 -40.38 -18.22
C ILE A 223 5.59 -38.96 -17.91
N LYS A 224 5.07 -38.24 -18.91
CA LYS A 224 4.41 -36.94 -18.71
C LYS A 224 3.20 -37.15 -17.79
N ARG A 225 3.34 -36.81 -16.51
CA ARG A 225 2.23 -36.78 -15.56
C ARG A 225 1.32 -35.60 -15.92
N VAL A 226 0.02 -35.81 -15.79
CA VAL A 226 -0.95 -34.70 -15.80
C VAL A 226 -0.53 -33.74 -14.69
N PRO A 227 -0.37 -32.43 -14.97
CA PRO A 227 0.01 -31.46 -13.94
C PRO A 227 -1.07 -31.46 -12.86
N LYS A 228 -0.65 -31.50 -11.59
CA LYS A 228 -1.58 -31.29 -10.48
C LYS A 228 -2.10 -29.84 -10.57
N PRO A 229 -3.36 -29.58 -10.16
CA PRO A 229 -3.78 -28.20 -9.97
C PRO A 229 -2.85 -27.51 -8.96
N PRO A 230 -2.51 -26.23 -9.15
CA PRO A 230 -1.72 -25.48 -8.19
C PRO A 230 -2.42 -25.46 -6.82
N PRO A 231 -1.66 -25.39 -5.71
CA PRO A 231 -2.27 -25.22 -4.39
C PRO A 231 -3.12 -23.94 -4.34
N PRO A 232 -4.21 -23.92 -3.53
CA PRO A 232 -5.00 -22.71 -3.35
C PRO A 232 -4.13 -21.58 -2.79
N THR A 233 -4.34 -20.36 -3.30
CA THR A 233 -3.64 -19.17 -2.81
C THR A 233 -4.10 -18.78 -1.41
N THR A 234 -3.31 -17.98 -0.70
CA THR A 234 -3.71 -17.44 0.61
C THR A 234 -4.96 -16.58 0.51
N TRP A 235 -5.19 -15.94 -0.65
CA TRP A 235 -6.41 -15.21 -0.95
C TRP A 235 -7.65 -16.10 -0.85
N THR A 236 -7.63 -17.27 -1.49
CA THR A 236 -8.74 -18.23 -1.44
C THR A 236 -8.82 -18.97 -0.10
N SER A 237 -7.69 -19.33 0.52
CA SER A 237 -7.71 -20.08 1.79
C SER A 237 -8.13 -19.25 3.00
N ASN A 238 -7.89 -17.93 2.94
CA ASN A 238 -8.14 -16.99 4.02
C ASN A 238 -9.24 -15.97 3.65
N SER A 239 -10.15 -16.31 2.73
CA SER A 239 -11.23 -15.43 2.25
C SER A 239 -12.10 -14.90 3.38
N ASP A 240 -12.44 -15.80 4.31
CA ASP A 240 -13.39 -15.60 5.39
C ASP A 240 -12.71 -15.05 6.67
N ASN A 241 -11.54 -14.42 6.52
CA ASN A 241 -10.81 -13.82 7.63
C ASN A 241 -11.67 -12.72 8.29
N PRO A 242 -11.92 -12.75 9.60
CA PRO A 242 -12.87 -11.84 10.25
C PRO A 242 -12.39 -10.38 10.33
N LEU A 243 -11.10 -10.11 10.07
CA LEU A 243 -10.48 -8.78 10.21
C LEU A 243 -10.24 -8.11 8.86
N ILE A 244 -9.83 -8.89 7.86
CA ILE A 244 -9.68 -8.44 6.46
C ILE A 244 -10.27 -9.46 5.49
N PRO A 245 -11.61 -9.60 5.42
CA PRO A 245 -12.26 -10.48 4.45
C PRO A 245 -11.92 -10.05 3.02
N THR A 246 -11.74 -11.00 2.10
CA THR A 246 -11.46 -10.67 0.69
C THR A 246 -12.60 -9.91 0.03
N LEU A 247 -13.86 -10.21 0.40
CA LEU A 247 -15.04 -9.46 -0.01
C LEU A 247 -14.98 -7.98 0.41
N THR A 248 -14.48 -7.70 1.61
CA THR A 248 -14.31 -6.32 2.11
C THR A 248 -13.21 -5.59 1.34
N LEU A 249 -12.08 -6.25 1.06
CA LEU A 249 -11.00 -5.67 0.27
C LEU A 249 -11.46 -5.33 -1.17
N SER A 250 -12.23 -6.21 -1.81
CA SER A 250 -12.82 -5.97 -3.13
C SER A 250 -13.87 -4.85 -3.10
N GLY A 251 -14.74 -4.81 -2.09
CA GLY A 251 -15.72 -3.74 -1.92
C GLY A 251 -15.07 -2.37 -1.66
N GLU A 252 -14.05 -2.31 -0.81
CA GLU A 252 -13.29 -1.07 -0.58
C GLU A 252 -12.60 -0.60 -1.86
N ARG A 253 -12.04 -1.48 -2.69
CA ARG A 253 -11.49 -1.07 -4.00
C ARG A 253 -12.55 -0.31 -4.83
N ASP A 254 -13.74 -0.87 -4.97
CA ASP A 254 -14.78 -0.28 -5.81
C ASP A 254 -15.29 1.06 -5.26
N VAL A 255 -15.17 1.29 -3.94
CA VAL A 255 -15.43 2.57 -3.27
C VAL A 255 -14.28 3.58 -3.45
N LEU A 256 -13.03 3.10 -3.43
CA LEU A 256 -11.81 3.91 -3.39
C LEU A 256 -11.27 4.30 -4.78
N PHE A 257 -11.65 3.57 -5.82
CA PHE A 257 -11.24 3.82 -7.21
C PHE A 257 -12.45 4.13 -8.09
N ARG A 258 -12.63 5.42 -8.46
CA ARG A 258 -13.72 5.86 -9.37
C ARG A 258 -13.75 5.18 -10.73
N ARG A 259 -12.61 4.65 -11.18
CA ARG A 259 -12.43 3.94 -12.45
C ARG A 259 -11.55 2.75 -12.15
N LEU A 260 -11.93 1.56 -12.61
CA LEU A 260 -11.17 0.34 -12.36
C LEU A 260 -9.73 0.43 -12.92
N GLU A 261 -9.50 1.23 -13.96
CA GLU A 261 -8.15 1.50 -14.50
C GLU A 261 -7.18 2.11 -13.48
N HIS A 262 -7.67 2.77 -12.43
CA HIS A 262 -6.82 3.31 -11.36
C HIS A 262 -6.22 2.21 -10.46
N SER A 263 -6.78 0.99 -10.41
CA SER A 263 -6.15 -0.14 -9.69
C SER A 263 -4.87 -0.62 -10.38
N PHE A 264 -4.69 -0.27 -11.66
CA PHE A 264 -3.50 -0.57 -12.46
C PHE A 264 -2.41 0.50 -12.33
N ASP A 265 -2.68 1.62 -11.65
CA ASP A 265 -1.69 2.65 -11.33
C ASP A 265 -0.54 2.06 -10.50
N ARG A 266 0.71 2.42 -10.84
CA ARG A 266 1.91 1.88 -10.17
C ARG A 266 2.05 2.35 -8.72
N PHE A 267 1.50 3.52 -8.36
CA PHE A 267 1.52 4.00 -6.98
C PHE A 267 0.36 3.42 -6.15
N ALA A 268 -0.76 3.06 -6.79
CA ALA A 268 -1.84 2.31 -6.14
C ALA A 268 -1.45 0.85 -5.90
N SER A 269 -0.85 0.22 -6.92
CA SER A 269 -0.40 -1.17 -6.95
C SER A 269 1.12 -1.25 -7.18
N PRO A 270 1.96 -1.10 -6.13
CA PRO A 270 3.42 -1.04 -6.23
C PRO A 270 4.10 -2.22 -6.93
N ILE A 271 3.44 -3.38 -7.03
CA ILE A 271 3.97 -4.52 -7.78
C ILE A 271 4.15 -4.21 -9.28
N HIS A 272 3.40 -3.23 -9.81
CA HIS A 272 3.46 -2.80 -11.20
C HIS A 272 4.72 -1.96 -11.55
N PHE A 273 5.58 -1.68 -10.57
CA PHE A 273 6.97 -1.26 -10.80
C PHE A 273 7.93 -2.42 -11.13
N PHE A 274 7.48 -3.67 -11.06
CA PHE A 274 8.32 -4.87 -11.25
C PHE A 274 7.75 -5.89 -12.25
N ARG A 275 6.42 -5.90 -12.45
CA ARG A 275 5.73 -6.72 -13.46
C ARG A 275 4.54 -6.01 -14.08
N SER A 276 4.00 -6.56 -15.16
CA SER A 276 2.69 -6.15 -15.65
C SER A 276 1.59 -6.62 -14.68
N PRO A 277 0.40 -6.04 -14.79
CA PRO A 277 -0.80 -6.59 -14.18
C PRO A 277 -1.11 -8.01 -14.70
N HIS A 278 -1.86 -8.78 -13.90
CA HIS A 278 -2.35 -10.11 -14.25
C HIS A 278 -3.58 -10.10 -15.17
N GLY A 279 -4.17 -8.93 -15.40
CA GLY A 279 -5.27 -8.73 -16.34
C GLY A 279 -5.12 -7.45 -17.16
N LYS A 280 -6.05 -7.24 -18.09
CA LYS A 280 -6.17 -6.07 -18.94
C LYS A 280 -7.64 -5.68 -19.03
N LEU A 281 -7.92 -4.38 -18.96
CA LEU A 281 -9.25 -3.86 -19.27
C LEU A 281 -9.44 -3.84 -20.79
N ILE A 282 -10.48 -4.54 -21.25
CA ILE A 282 -10.98 -4.44 -22.61
C ILE A 282 -12.15 -3.46 -22.56
N TYR A 283 -11.95 -2.29 -23.17
CA TYR A 283 -13.02 -1.33 -23.39
C TYR A 283 -13.80 -1.76 -24.64
N PRO A 284 -15.13 -1.74 -24.59
CA PRO A 284 -15.98 -1.96 -25.77
C PRO A 284 -15.65 -0.94 -26.88
N PRO A 285 -15.99 -1.25 -28.14
CA PRO A 285 -15.79 -0.32 -29.25
C PRO A 285 -16.73 0.88 -29.09
N SER A 286 -16.19 2.00 -28.61
CA SER A 286 -16.87 3.31 -28.61
C SER A 286 -16.87 3.91 -30.01
N ASP A 287 -17.96 4.54 -30.43
CA ASP A 287 -18.11 5.20 -31.75
C ASP A 287 -17.00 6.21 -32.07
N ASP A 288 -16.44 6.88 -31.05
CA ASP A 288 -15.26 7.76 -31.17
C ASP A 288 -14.04 7.08 -31.83
N ARG A 289 -13.94 5.74 -31.80
CA ARG A 289 -12.90 4.97 -32.51
C ARG A 289 -13.18 4.82 -34.00
N PHE A 290 -14.44 4.81 -34.44
CA PHE A 290 -14.77 4.83 -35.86
C PHE A 290 -14.43 6.19 -36.48
N ALA A 291 -14.63 7.29 -35.74
CA ALA A 291 -14.25 8.63 -36.18
C ALA A 291 -12.72 8.86 -36.28
N SER A 292 -11.90 7.97 -35.71
CA SER A 292 -10.44 8.14 -35.59
C SER A 292 -9.59 6.99 -36.16
N SER A 293 -10.21 5.90 -36.64
CA SER A 293 -9.52 4.85 -37.38
C SER A 293 -9.39 5.21 -38.86
N SER A 294 -8.29 4.80 -39.50
CA SER A 294 -8.15 4.98 -40.95
C SER A 294 -8.92 3.87 -41.71
N PRO A 295 -9.58 4.16 -42.85
CA PRO A 295 -10.43 3.18 -43.55
C PRO A 295 -9.75 1.90 -44.05
N THR A 296 -8.42 1.79 -43.89
CA THR A 296 -7.60 0.70 -44.45
C THR A 296 -7.32 -0.43 -43.45
N GLU A 297 -7.62 -0.24 -42.16
CA GLU A 297 -7.16 -1.14 -41.08
C GLU A 297 -8.22 -2.12 -40.51
N LEU A 298 -9.41 -2.22 -41.11
CA LEU A 298 -10.44 -3.20 -40.72
C LEU A 298 -10.36 -4.47 -41.60
N PRO A 299 -9.78 -5.59 -41.12
CA PRO A 299 -9.66 -6.80 -41.93
C PRO A 299 -10.91 -7.65 -41.72
N GLY A 300 -11.88 -7.53 -42.64
CA GLY A 300 -13.03 -8.43 -42.70
C GLY A 300 -14.43 -7.79 -42.79
N ASP A 301 -14.53 -6.47 -43.03
CA ASP A 301 -15.83 -5.86 -43.35
C ASP A 301 -16.21 -6.20 -44.82
N PRO A 302 -17.35 -6.87 -45.08
CA PRO A 302 -17.78 -7.23 -46.43
C PRO A 302 -18.53 -6.10 -47.16
N LEU A 303 -18.81 -4.97 -46.50
CA LEU A 303 -19.56 -3.84 -47.05
C LEU A 303 -18.61 -2.78 -47.61
N ASP A 304 -19.06 -2.06 -48.64
CA ASP A 304 -18.34 -0.88 -49.11
C ASP A 304 -18.57 0.34 -48.21
N ILE A 305 -17.67 1.32 -48.35
CA ILE A 305 -17.60 2.50 -47.48
C ILE A 305 -18.87 3.37 -47.57
N GLU A 306 -19.50 3.39 -48.74
CA GLU A 306 -20.73 4.16 -49.00
C GLU A 306 -21.93 3.49 -48.34
N SER A 307 -22.08 2.17 -48.50
CA SER A 307 -23.08 1.37 -47.79
C SER A 307 -22.95 1.46 -46.27
N ARG A 308 -21.71 1.51 -45.76
CA ARG A 308 -21.44 1.66 -44.32
C ARG A 308 -21.93 3.02 -43.80
N MET A 309 -21.56 4.12 -44.46
CA MET A 309 -22.01 5.45 -44.05
C MET A 309 -23.53 5.63 -44.15
N ASP A 310 -24.19 5.02 -45.14
CA ASP A 310 -25.65 5.00 -45.23
C ASP A 310 -26.29 4.21 -44.08
N ILE A 311 -25.76 3.03 -43.73
CA ILE A 311 -26.25 2.25 -42.58
C ILE A 311 -26.08 3.02 -41.27
N ASP A 312 -24.88 3.52 -40.99
CA ASP A 312 -24.58 4.30 -39.78
C ASP A 312 -25.47 5.56 -39.70
N HIS A 313 -25.80 6.19 -40.84
CA HIS A 313 -26.73 7.33 -40.89
C HIS A 313 -28.17 6.92 -40.54
N TYR A 314 -28.63 5.74 -40.92
CA TYR A 314 -29.95 5.21 -40.56
C TYR A 314 -30.03 4.66 -39.12
N GLU A 315 -28.96 4.06 -38.59
CA GLU A 315 -28.90 3.56 -37.20
C GLU A 315 -28.90 4.68 -36.16
N SER A 316 -28.49 5.90 -36.54
CA SER A 316 -28.56 7.11 -35.69
C SER A 316 -29.97 7.51 -35.22
N PHE A 317 -31.03 6.85 -35.71
CA PHE A 317 -32.42 7.05 -35.31
C PHE A 317 -32.98 5.96 -34.38
N SER A 318 -32.23 4.89 -34.12
CA SER A 318 -32.52 3.95 -33.04
C SER A 318 -31.89 4.47 -31.75
N GLU A 319 -32.68 5.17 -30.93
CA GLU A 319 -32.36 5.41 -29.52
C GLU A 319 -32.42 4.08 -28.74
N ASP A 320 -31.42 3.21 -28.94
CA ASP A 320 -31.16 2.14 -27.97
C ASP A 320 -30.58 2.81 -26.72
N ASP A 321 -31.35 2.74 -25.63
CA ASP A 321 -31.05 3.24 -24.28
C ASP A 321 -29.98 2.33 -23.61
N ALA A 322 -28.89 2.09 -24.36
CA ALA A 322 -27.79 1.21 -24.01
C ALA A 322 -27.03 1.82 -22.84
N SER A 323 -27.18 1.21 -21.67
CA SER A 323 -26.40 1.54 -20.48
C SER A 323 -24.91 1.51 -20.83
N PRO A 324 -24.12 2.53 -20.42
CA PRO A 324 -22.75 2.70 -20.89
C PRO A 324 -21.93 1.44 -20.62
N GLU A 325 -21.52 0.76 -21.69
CA GLU A 325 -20.91 -0.56 -21.59
C GLU A 325 -19.60 -0.49 -20.76
N VAL A 326 -19.59 -1.22 -19.65
CA VAL A 326 -18.52 -1.17 -18.65
C VAL A 326 -17.28 -1.93 -19.17
N PRO A 327 -16.06 -1.40 -19.03
CA PRO A 327 -14.85 -2.10 -19.45
C PRO A 327 -14.72 -3.45 -18.75
N THR A 328 -14.59 -4.52 -19.52
CA THR A 328 -14.47 -5.88 -18.99
C THR A 328 -13.02 -6.17 -18.61
N LEU A 329 -12.81 -6.68 -17.40
CA LEU A 329 -11.51 -7.17 -16.96
C LEU A 329 -11.27 -8.59 -17.49
N VAL A 330 -10.19 -8.77 -18.26
CA VAL A 330 -9.80 -10.07 -18.82
C VAL A 330 -8.42 -10.48 -18.29
N ARG A 331 -8.27 -11.76 -17.93
CA ARG A 331 -7.01 -12.34 -17.46
C ARG A 331 -5.97 -12.38 -18.59
N CYS A 332 -4.73 -12.00 -18.30
CA CYS A 332 -3.59 -12.15 -19.23
C CYS A 332 -3.01 -13.57 -19.13
N ARG A 333 -2.44 -14.11 -20.22
CA ARG A 333 -1.83 -15.46 -20.23
C ARG A 333 -0.70 -15.64 -19.20
N ALA A 334 -0.02 -14.55 -18.90
CA ALA A 334 1.09 -14.40 -17.96
C ALA A 334 1.29 -12.90 -17.71
N TYR A 335 2.14 -12.53 -16.75
CA TYR A 335 2.64 -11.15 -16.62
C TYR A 335 3.99 -10.98 -17.34
N ALA A 336 4.24 -9.81 -17.91
CA ALA A 336 5.57 -9.37 -18.34
C ALA A 336 6.38 -8.89 -17.12
N ARG A 337 7.71 -8.99 -17.13
CA ARG A 337 8.54 -8.37 -16.06
C ARG A 337 9.02 -7.00 -16.51
N ILE A 338 8.70 -6.01 -15.71
CA ILE A 338 8.82 -4.57 -15.98
C ILE A 338 9.64 -4.02 -14.82
N TYR A 339 10.96 -4.20 -14.82
CA TYR A 339 11.80 -3.65 -13.76
C TYR A 339 12.14 -2.18 -14.05
N PRO A 340 12.38 -1.34 -13.02
CA PRO A 340 12.83 0.03 -13.22
C PRO A 340 14.16 0.05 -14.01
N PRO A 341 14.38 1.06 -14.88
CA PRO A 341 15.59 1.15 -15.68
C PRO A 341 16.81 1.29 -14.76
N SER A 342 17.69 0.30 -14.75
CA SER A 342 18.84 0.22 -13.84
C SER A 342 19.99 1.19 -14.16
N SER A 343 19.78 2.11 -15.09
CA SER A 343 20.58 3.33 -15.31
C SER A 343 20.08 4.53 -14.50
N SER A 344 18.95 4.40 -13.80
CA SER A 344 18.42 5.43 -12.91
C SER A 344 19.19 5.48 -11.58
N ASN A 345 19.37 6.68 -11.04
CA ASN A 345 20.02 6.93 -9.75
C ASN A 345 19.12 6.59 -8.54
N LEU A 346 18.26 5.59 -8.68
CA LEU A 346 17.17 5.29 -7.76
C LEU A 346 17.54 4.11 -6.86
N SER A 347 18.17 4.38 -5.72
CA SER A 347 18.36 3.34 -4.69
C SER A 347 17.03 3.06 -3.99
N LEU A 348 16.68 1.78 -3.86
CA LEU A 348 15.63 1.36 -2.94
C LEU A 348 16.16 1.44 -1.48
N PRO A 349 15.31 1.77 -0.49
CA PRO A 349 15.66 1.67 0.93
C PRO A 349 15.77 0.20 1.37
N GLN A 350 16.19 -0.04 2.61
CA GLN A 350 16.06 -1.36 3.22
C GLN A 350 14.60 -1.63 3.59
N TRP A 351 14.08 -2.79 3.19
CA TRP A 351 12.68 -3.18 3.36
C TRP A 351 12.51 -4.19 4.48
N ARG A 352 11.49 -3.97 5.32
CA ARG A 352 10.97 -4.97 6.27
C ARG A 352 9.48 -5.15 6.08
N ILE A 353 9.10 -6.20 5.36
CA ILE A 353 7.71 -6.56 5.08
C ILE A 353 7.23 -7.52 6.17
N THR A 354 6.03 -7.29 6.69
CA THR A 354 5.36 -8.21 7.61
C THR A 354 3.99 -8.57 7.04
N ALA A 355 3.61 -9.85 7.04
CA ALA A 355 2.28 -10.30 6.63
C ALA A 355 1.92 -11.61 7.33
N GLY A 356 0.78 -11.67 8.03
CA GLY A 356 0.45 -12.83 8.87
C GLY A 356 0.11 -14.10 8.07
N THR A 357 0.30 -15.27 8.67
CA THR A 357 -0.03 -16.57 8.03
C THR A 357 -1.51 -16.71 7.65
N GLN A 358 -2.40 -16.03 8.37
CA GLN A 358 -3.85 -16.01 8.12
C GLN A 358 -4.30 -14.80 7.27
N SER A 359 -3.37 -13.96 6.80
CA SER A 359 -3.69 -12.83 5.92
C SER A 359 -3.96 -13.32 4.49
N PRO A 360 -5.03 -12.88 3.80
CA PRO A 360 -5.21 -13.17 2.38
C PRO A 360 -4.12 -12.52 1.51
N LEU A 361 -3.51 -11.41 2.00
CA LEU A 361 -2.48 -10.63 1.31
C LEU A 361 -1.06 -11.23 1.38
N LEU A 362 -0.87 -12.36 2.08
CA LEU A 362 0.44 -12.97 2.28
C LEU A 362 1.15 -13.33 0.97
N ASP A 363 0.44 -13.87 -0.03
CA ASP A 363 1.04 -14.19 -1.32
C ASP A 363 1.45 -12.93 -2.12
N GLN A 364 0.71 -11.82 -2.03
CA GLN A 364 1.15 -10.54 -2.59
C GLN A 364 2.41 -10.01 -1.89
N ALA A 365 2.47 -10.09 -0.55
CA ALA A 365 3.64 -9.69 0.23
C ALA A 365 4.89 -10.53 -0.10
N ARG A 366 4.72 -11.84 -0.33
CA ARG A 366 5.76 -12.76 -0.83
C ARG A 366 6.23 -12.38 -2.23
N GLU A 367 5.30 -12.09 -3.14
CA GLU A 367 5.62 -11.68 -4.51
C GLU A 367 6.41 -10.36 -4.51
N LEU A 368 5.93 -9.34 -3.78
CA LEU A 368 6.58 -8.05 -3.63
C LEU A 368 8.01 -8.20 -3.08
N SER A 369 8.19 -9.01 -2.03
CA SER A 369 9.53 -9.32 -1.48
C SER A 369 10.44 -9.96 -2.54
N LYS A 370 9.95 -10.96 -3.29
CA LYS A 370 10.68 -11.64 -4.38
C LYS A 370 11.04 -10.65 -5.51
N MET A 371 10.16 -9.72 -5.85
CA MET A 371 10.43 -8.70 -6.87
C MET A 371 11.41 -7.63 -6.41
N LEU A 372 11.29 -7.11 -5.19
CA LEU A 372 12.24 -6.16 -4.59
C LEU A 372 13.65 -6.75 -4.55
N LYS A 373 13.81 -7.98 -4.03
CA LYS A 373 15.10 -8.70 -4.00
C LYS A 373 15.72 -8.80 -5.40
N ARG A 374 14.95 -9.26 -6.40
CA ARG A 374 15.38 -9.32 -7.81
C ARG A 374 15.79 -7.95 -8.36
N SER A 375 15.04 -6.89 -8.04
CA SER A 375 15.35 -5.53 -8.50
C SER A 375 16.69 -5.06 -7.94
N ILE A 376 16.91 -5.24 -6.64
CA ILE A 376 18.16 -4.86 -5.96
C ILE A 376 19.36 -5.65 -6.50
N ALA A 377 19.23 -6.97 -6.66
CA ALA A 377 20.29 -7.80 -7.24
C ALA A 377 20.67 -7.32 -8.66
N ARG A 378 19.67 -7.13 -9.54
CA ARG A 378 19.89 -6.66 -10.92
C ARG A 378 20.49 -5.25 -10.98
N GLN A 379 20.04 -4.34 -10.13
CA GLN A 379 20.55 -2.97 -10.11
C GLN A 379 21.97 -2.90 -9.54
N THR A 380 22.29 -3.70 -8.51
CA THR A 380 23.63 -3.75 -7.90
C THR A 380 24.65 -4.45 -8.81
N LEU A 381 24.22 -5.46 -9.57
CA LEU A 381 25.02 -6.04 -10.65
C LEU A 381 25.35 -4.99 -11.71
N ARG A 382 24.34 -4.29 -12.25
CA ARG A 382 24.55 -3.30 -13.31
C ARG A 382 25.35 -2.09 -12.83
N SER A 383 25.13 -1.59 -11.62
CA SER A 383 25.89 -0.44 -11.09
C SER A 383 27.37 -0.76 -10.87
N ARG A 384 27.73 -2.01 -10.55
CA ARG A 384 29.12 -2.44 -10.35
C ARG A 384 29.83 -2.91 -11.62
N THR A 385 29.12 -3.50 -12.56
CA THR A 385 29.72 -4.21 -13.72
C THR A 385 29.30 -3.65 -15.08
N SER A 386 28.31 -2.76 -15.12
CA SER A 386 27.59 -2.33 -16.33
C SER A 386 26.89 -3.45 -17.12
N ARG A 387 26.94 -4.71 -16.65
CA ARG A 387 26.29 -5.87 -17.27
C ARG A 387 24.83 -6.04 -16.83
N VAL A 388 24.09 -6.84 -17.60
CA VAL A 388 22.72 -7.28 -17.27
C VAL A 388 22.69 -8.72 -16.72
N LEU A 389 23.70 -9.52 -17.07
CA LEU A 389 23.85 -10.93 -16.67
C LEU A 389 25.07 -11.11 -15.75
N TRP A 390 24.96 -12.05 -14.81
CA TRP A 390 26.08 -12.60 -14.06
C TRP A 390 26.94 -13.50 -14.95
N HIS A 391 28.23 -13.66 -14.62
CA HIS A 391 29.06 -14.67 -15.28
C HIS A 391 28.91 -16.05 -14.63
N ASP A 392 28.95 -16.10 -13.30
CA ASP A 392 29.09 -17.33 -12.52
C ASP A 392 27.97 -17.49 -11.49
N PRO A 393 27.62 -18.74 -11.08
CA PRO A 393 26.63 -18.97 -10.03
C PRO A 393 27.05 -18.35 -8.68
N ASP A 394 28.35 -18.35 -8.37
CA ASP A 394 28.88 -17.76 -7.13
C ASP A 394 28.72 -16.22 -7.13
N GLU A 395 28.86 -15.59 -8.30
CA GLU A 395 28.59 -14.15 -8.45
C GLU A 395 27.10 -13.85 -8.22
N LYS A 396 26.21 -14.70 -8.75
CA LYS A 396 24.77 -14.61 -8.54
C LYS A 396 24.40 -14.74 -7.06
N GLU A 397 24.87 -15.79 -6.38
CA GLU A 397 24.58 -16.03 -4.96
C GLU A 397 25.01 -14.82 -4.10
N LYS A 398 26.16 -14.21 -4.40
CA LYS A 398 26.63 -13.00 -3.73
C LYS A 398 25.70 -11.80 -3.91
N TYR A 399 25.10 -11.60 -5.08
CA TYR A 399 24.12 -10.53 -5.31
C TYR A 399 22.74 -10.85 -4.70
N GLU A 400 22.35 -12.12 -4.69
CA GLU A 400 21.11 -12.60 -4.05
C GLU A 400 21.21 -12.44 -2.53
N ALA A 401 22.27 -12.93 -1.88
CA ALA A 401 22.54 -12.73 -0.45
C ALA A 401 22.62 -11.24 -0.06
N TYR A 402 23.18 -10.38 -0.91
CA TYR A 402 23.11 -8.93 -0.70
C TYR A 402 21.65 -8.44 -0.74
N ALA A 403 20.85 -8.84 -1.73
CA ALA A 403 19.45 -8.45 -1.80
C ALA A 403 18.61 -8.99 -0.62
N GLU A 404 18.92 -10.18 -0.10
CA GLU A 404 18.31 -10.71 1.13
C GLU A 404 18.65 -9.87 2.36
N SER A 405 19.87 -9.34 2.45
CA SER A 405 20.25 -8.41 3.52
C SER A 405 19.51 -7.07 3.45
N GLN A 406 18.99 -6.69 2.27
CA GLN A 406 18.24 -5.44 2.07
C GLN A 406 16.73 -5.63 2.23
N VAL A 407 16.16 -6.82 1.98
CA VAL A 407 14.71 -7.07 1.98
C VAL A 407 14.37 -8.27 2.84
N HIS A 408 13.81 -8.01 4.01
CA HIS A 408 13.33 -9.03 4.93
C HIS A 408 11.80 -9.17 4.86
N LEU A 409 11.30 -10.40 4.84
CA LEU A 409 9.88 -10.72 4.99
C LEU A 409 9.70 -11.60 6.22
N SER A 410 8.87 -11.18 7.16
CA SER A 410 8.47 -11.97 8.33
C SER A 410 6.99 -12.33 8.25
N SER A 411 6.67 -13.62 8.38
CA SER A 411 5.30 -14.13 8.40
C SER A 411 4.91 -14.67 9.78
N PRO A 412 4.49 -13.80 10.73
CA PRO A 412 4.05 -14.23 12.06
C PRO A 412 2.71 -14.96 11.99
N GLU A 413 2.36 -15.67 13.07
CA GLU A 413 1.04 -16.27 13.24
C GLU A 413 -0.06 -15.19 13.34
N GLY A 414 -1.28 -15.57 12.96
CA GLY A 414 -2.44 -14.68 12.90
C GLY A 414 -2.49 -13.83 11.63
N VAL A 415 -3.22 -12.71 11.68
CA VAL A 415 -3.35 -11.75 10.57
C VAL A 415 -2.14 -10.82 10.48
N GLY A 416 -1.48 -10.55 11.62
CA GLY A 416 -0.24 -9.78 11.67
C GLY A 416 -0.41 -8.25 11.61
N LEU A 417 -1.63 -7.72 11.67
CA LEU A 417 -1.89 -6.28 11.69
C LEU A 417 -1.22 -5.58 12.91
N TRP A 418 -0.71 -4.37 12.68
CA TRP A 418 -0.10 -3.46 13.64
C TRP A 418 -1.14 -2.58 14.29
N THR A 419 -2.25 -2.25 13.62
CA THR A 419 -3.38 -1.60 14.30
C THR A 419 -3.93 -2.50 15.40
N LEU A 420 -4.36 -3.72 15.03
CA LEU A 420 -5.07 -4.63 15.93
C LEU A 420 -4.16 -5.26 17.02
N PRO A 421 -4.38 -4.95 18.32
CA PRO A 421 -3.64 -5.49 19.44
C PRO A 421 -4.02 -6.96 19.64
N SER A 422 -3.24 -7.84 19.01
CA SER A 422 -3.57 -9.27 18.91
C SER A 422 -3.11 -10.09 20.12
N ASP A 423 -2.06 -9.64 20.83
CA ASP A 423 -1.52 -10.30 22.04
C ASP A 423 -0.34 -9.50 22.62
N LEU A 424 0.27 -9.94 23.73
CA LEU A 424 1.57 -9.42 24.21
C LEU A 424 2.65 -9.41 23.10
N THR A 425 2.56 -10.36 22.16
CA THR A 425 3.43 -10.49 20.98
C THR A 425 3.31 -9.33 19.98
N TRP A 426 2.20 -8.58 20.00
CA TRP A 426 2.00 -7.37 19.20
C TRP A 426 2.96 -6.26 19.63
N HIS A 427 3.01 -5.96 20.94
CA HIS A 427 3.93 -4.97 21.50
C HIS A 427 5.38 -5.32 21.16
N THR A 428 5.78 -6.57 21.39
CA THR A 428 7.13 -7.04 21.08
C THR A 428 7.48 -6.90 19.59
N ARG A 429 6.53 -7.14 18.67
CA ARG A 429 6.74 -6.95 17.22
C ARG A 429 6.94 -5.48 16.86
N LEU A 430 6.15 -4.56 17.44
CA LEU A 430 6.32 -3.12 17.22
C LEU A 430 7.62 -2.59 17.84
N GLU A 431 8.00 -3.05 19.03
CA GLU A 431 9.27 -2.71 19.66
C GLU A 431 10.47 -3.19 18.83
N GLN A 432 10.41 -4.42 18.30
CA GLN A 432 11.42 -4.94 17.37
C GLN A 432 11.47 -4.15 16.05
N MET A 433 10.33 -3.62 15.59
CA MET A 433 10.26 -2.78 14.40
C MET A 433 10.88 -1.41 14.65
N GLY A 434 10.53 -0.74 15.75
CA GLY A 434 11.13 0.55 16.12
C GLY A 434 12.62 0.44 16.45
N ALA A 435 13.05 -0.63 17.13
CA ALA A 435 14.48 -0.91 17.35
C ALA A 435 15.24 -1.14 16.04
N TRP A 436 14.62 -1.80 15.05
CA TRP A 436 15.19 -1.94 13.71
C TRP A 436 15.25 -0.59 12.97
N MET A 437 14.18 0.22 13.01
CA MET A 437 14.21 1.58 12.47
C MET A 437 15.32 2.41 13.10
N LYS A 438 15.50 2.32 14.43
CA LYS A 438 16.60 2.99 15.15
C LYS A 438 17.97 2.59 14.63
N ASP A 439 18.22 1.28 14.49
CA ASP A 439 19.46 0.74 13.92
C ASP A 439 19.73 1.28 12.51
N LYS A 440 18.72 1.32 11.63
CA LYS A 440 18.88 1.79 10.25
C LYS A 440 19.01 3.30 10.12
N LEU A 441 18.34 4.07 10.98
CA LEU A 441 18.32 5.54 10.92
C LEU A 441 19.52 6.20 11.61
N HIS A 442 20.19 5.51 12.55
CA HIS A 442 21.35 6.04 13.27
C HIS A 442 22.71 5.50 12.78
N LYS A 443 22.73 4.58 11.82
CA LYS A 443 23.95 4.01 11.23
C LYS A 443 24.65 4.99 10.29
N ARG A 444 25.49 5.87 10.86
CA ARG A 444 26.36 6.82 10.11
C ARG A 444 27.28 6.12 9.10
#